data_AF-D2B7W0-F1
#
_entry.id   AF-D2B7W0-F1
#
_cell.length_a   1.000
_cell.length_b   1.000
_cell.length_c   1.000
_cell.angle_alpha   90.00
_cell.angle_beta   90.00
_cell.angle_gamma   90.00
#
_symmetry.space_group_name_H-M   'P 1'
#
loop_
_entity.id
_entity.type
_entity.pdbx_description
1 polymer ?
#
loop_
_entity_poly.entity_id
_entity_poly.type
_entity_poly.pdbx_seq_one_letter_code
_entity_poly.pdbx_strand_id
1 'polypeptide(L)'
;MWRRDTVLVEPPEFAAVKQRVMGESSPSDGHDLDGMSMDFDGYLWHSRLITEVAVRLTGDTDNLIMATCWIAPGCSTVEIAAELERIWLQDLRYQYFEAHMITSGERGVRLDVVTQIAPDDFYVTAAVVVETARPATGGATG
;
A
#
# COMPACT_ATOMS: atom_id res chain seq x y z
N MET A 1 28.23 -5.16 -2.05
CA MET A 1 27.54 -5.36 -3.34
C MET A 1 26.25 -6.07 -3.01
N TRP A 2 25.19 -5.32 -2.69
CA TRP A 2 23.92 -5.90 -2.22
C TRP A 2 22.98 -6.10 -3.42
N ARG A 3 22.40 -7.30 -3.50
CA ARG A 3 21.43 -7.68 -4.54
C ARG A 3 20.16 -6.85 -4.36
N ARG A 4 19.62 -6.38 -5.48
CA ARG A 4 18.30 -5.75 -5.59
C ARG A 4 17.27 -6.87 -5.67
N ASP A 5 16.80 -7.33 -4.51
CA ASP A 5 15.73 -8.33 -4.47
C ASP A 5 14.42 -7.58 -4.22
N THR A 6 13.74 -7.18 -5.31
CA THR A 6 12.33 -6.82 -5.26
C THR A 6 11.57 -8.13 -5.06
N VAL A 7 10.92 -8.31 -3.91
CA VAL A 7 10.25 -9.58 -3.58
C VAL A 7 8.74 -9.35 -3.54
N LEU A 8 8.08 -9.68 -4.65
CA LEU A 8 6.67 -10.07 -4.62
C LEU A 8 6.61 -11.39 -3.85
N VAL A 9 6.02 -11.38 -2.66
CA VAL A 9 6.00 -12.53 -1.74
C VAL A 9 4.61 -13.12 -1.61
N GLU A 10 4.55 -14.44 -1.51
CA GLU A 10 3.31 -15.17 -1.20
C GLU A 10 2.84 -14.88 0.23
N PRO A 11 1.54 -15.01 0.57
CA PRO A 11 1.01 -14.50 1.84
C PRO A 11 1.71 -15.00 3.13
N PRO A 12 2.05 -16.30 3.28
CA PRO A 12 2.77 -16.78 4.45
C PRO A 12 4.20 -16.24 4.53
N GLU A 13 4.84 -16.03 3.37
CA GLU A 13 6.19 -15.49 3.28
C GLU A 13 6.21 -14.00 3.62
N PHE A 14 5.24 -13.24 3.11
CA PHE A 14 5.06 -11.83 3.48
C PHE A 14 4.87 -11.65 4.98
N ALA A 15 4.00 -12.46 5.59
CA ALA A 15 3.77 -12.41 7.04
C ALA A 15 5.07 -12.66 7.82
N ALA A 16 5.87 -13.66 7.42
CA ALA A 16 7.15 -13.95 8.06
C ALA A 16 8.17 -12.81 7.90
N VAL A 17 8.27 -12.24 6.69
CA VAL A 17 9.16 -11.10 6.40
C VAL A 17 8.76 -9.87 7.22
N LYS A 18 7.47 -9.55 7.27
CA LYS A 18 6.94 -8.42 8.03
C LYS A 18 7.21 -8.57 9.52
N GLN A 19 6.96 -9.75 10.09
CA GLN A 19 7.24 -10.03 11.51
C GLN A 19 8.72 -9.93 11.84
N ARG A 20 9.61 -10.34 10.92
CA ARG A 20 11.06 -10.17 11.09
C ARG A 20 11.44 -8.70 11.17
N VAL A 21 11.02 -7.88 10.21
CA VAL A 21 11.29 -6.42 10.22
C VAL A 21 10.75 -5.77 11.48
N MET A 22 9.50 -6.07 11.86
CA MET A 22 8.87 -5.51 13.06
C MET A 22 9.58 -5.94 14.36
N GLY A 23 10.24 -7.09 14.38
CA GLY A 23 11.01 -7.57 15.54
C GLY A 23 12.44 -7.01 15.62
N GLU A 24 13.01 -6.57 14.50
CA GLU A 24 14.38 -6.07 14.37
C GLU A 24 14.44 -4.53 14.41
N SER A 25 13.30 -3.83 14.46
CA SER A 25 13.23 -2.39 14.20
C SER A 25 12.09 -1.70 14.93
N SER A 26 12.15 -0.37 15.00
CA SER A 26 11.11 0.44 15.65
C SER A 26 10.08 0.92 14.62
N PRO A 27 8.78 0.96 14.96
CA PRO A 27 7.80 1.59 14.08
C PRO A 27 8.14 3.07 13.90
N SER A 28 8.02 3.58 12.68
CA SER A 28 8.09 5.02 12.42
C SER A 28 7.00 5.75 13.19
N ASP A 29 7.30 6.95 13.67
CA ASP A 29 6.36 7.81 14.36
C ASP A 29 6.53 9.29 13.97
N GLY A 30 5.74 10.16 14.61
CA GLY A 30 5.86 11.61 14.49
C GLY A 30 5.96 12.12 13.06
N HIS A 31 6.91 13.02 12.82
CA HIS A 31 7.08 13.71 11.54
C HIS A 31 7.44 12.79 10.38
N ASP A 32 8.18 11.71 10.64
CA ASP A 32 8.59 10.78 9.58
C ASP A 32 7.37 9.98 9.09
N LEU A 33 6.53 9.52 10.02
CA LEU A 33 5.29 8.83 9.68
C LEU A 33 4.26 9.78 9.03
N ASP A 34 4.16 11.02 9.53
CA ASP A 34 3.29 12.04 8.93
C ASP A 34 3.70 12.35 7.48
N GLY A 35 4.99 12.53 7.22
CA GLY A 35 5.52 12.79 5.88
C GLY A 35 5.21 11.64 4.93
N MET A 36 5.47 10.40 5.37
CA MET A 36 5.13 9.21 4.59
C MET A 36 3.61 9.12 4.30
N SER A 37 2.75 9.45 5.26
CA SER A 37 1.29 9.48 5.03
C SER A 37 0.88 10.52 3.99
N MET A 38 1.55 11.68 3.95
CA MET A 38 1.32 12.70 2.93
C MET A 38 1.78 12.22 1.55
N ASP A 39 2.89 11.48 1.48
CA ASP A 39 3.36 10.88 0.24
C ASP A 39 2.36 9.83 -0.27
N PHE A 40 1.81 8.97 0.60
CA PHE A 40 0.73 8.04 0.23
C PHE A 40 -0.47 8.76 -0.38
N ASP A 41 -0.94 9.84 0.27
CA ASP A 41 -2.05 10.63 -0.23
C ASP A 41 -1.73 11.24 -1.60
N GLY A 42 -0.57 11.91 -1.70
CA GLY A 42 -0.10 12.56 -2.91
C GLY A 42 0.02 11.60 -4.09
N TYR A 43 0.80 10.53 -3.97
CA TYR A 43 1.06 9.64 -5.10
C TYR A 43 -0.17 8.83 -5.52
N LEU A 44 -1.01 8.38 -4.59
CA LEU A 44 -2.27 7.70 -4.92
C LEU A 44 -3.24 8.65 -5.63
N TRP A 45 -3.35 9.89 -5.17
CA TRP A 45 -4.24 10.90 -5.77
C TRP A 45 -3.84 11.28 -7.20
N HIS A 46 -2.55 11.25 -7.52
CA HIS A 46 -2.07 11.54 -8.87
C HIS A 46 -2.28 10.38 -9.87
N SER A 47 -2.67 9.19 -9.41
CA SER A 47 -2.99 8.08 -10.30
C SER A 47 -4.29 8.33 -11.06
N ARG A 48 -4.26 8.16 -12.38
CA ARG A 48 -5.47 8.28 -13.22
C ARG A 48 -6.45 7.12 -13.04
N LEU A 49 -6.01 6.03 -12.39
CA LEU A 49 -6.83 4.85 -12.15
C LEU A 49 -7.59 4.91 -10.82
N ILE A 50 -7.36 5.97 -10.03
CA ILE A 50 -7.96 6.17 -8.70
C ILE A 50 -8.77 7.47 -8.72
N THR A 51 -9.99 7.44 -8.19
CA THR A 51 -10.90 8.61 -8.18
C THR A 51 -11.09 9.22 -6.81
N GLU A 52 -10.85 8.46 -5.76
CA GLU A 52 -10.96 8.90 -4.37
C GLU A 52 -9.83 8.26 -3.58
N VAL A 53 -9.25 9.01 -2.65
CA VAL A 53 -8.20 8.56 -1.74
C VAL A 53 -8.54 9.10 -0.35
N ALA A 54 -8.44 8.24 0.65
CA ALA A 54 -8.45 8.63 2.05
C ALA A 54 -7.35 7.88 2.78
N VAL A 55 -6.35 8.62 3.27
CA VAL A 55 -5.22 8.08 4.04
C VAL A 55 -5.40 8.42 5.52
N ARG A 56 -5.09 7.47 6.39
CA ARG A 56 -5.06 7.69 7.84
C ARG A 56 -3.92 6.96 8.51
N LEU A 57 -3.40 7.56 9.57
CA LEU A 57 -2.58 6.88 10.56
C LEU A 57 -3.47 6.06 11.49
N THR A 58 -3.08 4.83 11.79
CA THR A 58 -3.93 3.88 12.55
C THR A 58 -3.49 3.69 14.00
N GLY A 59 -2.21 3.92 14.30
CA GLY A 59 -1.59 3.52 15.56
C GLY A 59 -1.38 2.00 15.71
N ASP A 60 -1.75 1.20 14.70
CA ASP A 60 -1.50 -0.24 14.64
C ASP A 60 -0.16 -0.50 13.96
N THR A 61 0.77 -1.17 14.65
CA THR A 61 2.10 -1.49 14.10
C THR A 61 2.04 -2.42 12.90
N ASP A 62 0.95 -3.18 12.74
CA ASP A 62 0.73 -3.98 11.55
C ASP A 62 0.27 -3.14 10.34
N ASN A 63 -0.31 -1.96 10.53
CA ASN A 63 -0.82 -1.13 9.44
C ASN A 63 -0.69 0.35 9.80
N LEU A 64 0.51 0.85 10.07
CA LEU A 64 0.72 2.22 10.56
C LEU A 64 -0.01 3.25 9.69
N ILE A 65 0.02 3.03 8.37
CA ILE A 65 -0.76 3.79 7.39
C ILE A 65 -1.84 2.89 6.77
N MET A 66 -3.05 3.42 6.65
CA MET A 66 -4.10 2.79 5.86
C MET A 66 -4.68 3.77 4.85
N ALA A 67 -4.64 3.39 3.57
CA ALA A 67 -5.25 4.12 2.47
C ALA A 67 -6.46 3.34 1.93
N THR A 68 -7.60 4.01 1.80
CA THR A 68 -8.79 3.48 1.13
C THR A 68 -9.04 4.31 -0.11
N CYS A 69 -9.20 3.64 -1.25
CA CYS A 69 -9.33 4.27 -2.55
C CYS A 69 -10.47 3.66 -3.36
N TRP A 70 -10.90 4.37 -4.40
CA TRP A 70 -11.87 3.88 -5.38
C TRP A 70 -11.28 3.83 -6.78
N ILE A 71 -11.54 2.73 -7.49
CA ILE A 71 -11.07 2.57 -8.88
C ILE A 71 -11.87 3.47 -9.83
N ALA A 72 -11.19 4.03 -10.83
CA ALA A 72 -11.83 4.76 -11.91
C ALA A 72 -12.74 3.85 -12.77
N PRO A 73 -13.88 4.37 -13.28
CA PRO A 73 -14.78 3.59 -14.12
C PRO A 73 -14.09 3.04 -15.37
N GLY A 74 -14.34 1.75 -15.66
CA GLY A 74 -13.80 1.08 -16.85
C GLY A 74 -12.41 0.49 -16.67
N CYS A 75 -11.75 0.74 -15.53
CA CYS A 75 -10.48 0.11 -15.18
C CYS A 75 -10.70 -1.28 -14.59
N SER A 76 -9.76 -2.19 -14.86
CA SER A 76 -9.73 -3.54 -14.34
C SER A 76 -8.94 -3.65 -13.04
N THR A 77 -9.21 -4.70 -12.26
CA THR A 77 -8.44 -5.03 -11.05
C THR A 77 -6.98 -5.37 -11.37
N VAL A 78 -6.68 -5.84 -12.58
CA VAL A 78 -5.29 -6.09 -13.02
C VAL A 78 -4.54 -4.79 -13.26
N GLU A 79 -5.17 -3.80 -13.89
CA GLU A 79 -4.54 -2.49 -14.14
C GLU A 79 -4.25 -1.74 -12.85
N ILE A 80 -5.19 -1.75 -11.90
CA ILE A 80 -4.98 -1.10 -10.61
C ILE A 80 -3.93 -1.84 -9.77
N ALA A 81 -3.86 -3.17 -9.81
CA ALA A 81 -2.80 -3.92 -9.14
C ALA A 81 -1.41 -3.51 -9.64
N ALA A 82 -1.23 -3.46 -10.96
CA ALA A 82 0.03 -3.03 -11.57
C ALA A 82 0.38 -1.58 -11.24
N GLU A 83 -0.61 -0.70 -11.16
CA GLU A 83 -0.39 0.71 -10.81
C GLU A 83 -0.01 0.90 -9.34
N LEU A 84 -0.66 0.17 -8.41
CA LEU A 84 -0.27 0.18 -7.00
C LEU A 84 1.16 -0.34 -6.81
N GLU A 85 1.52 -1.42 -7.50
CA GLU A 85 2.90 -1.95 -7.48
C GLU A 85 3.89 -0.91 -8.00
N ARG A 86 3.56 -0.25 -9.11
CA ARG A 86 4.41 0.80 -9.70
C ARG A 86 4.63 1.95 -8.72
N ILE A 87 3.55 2.50 -8.15
CA ILE A 87 3.62 3.60 -7.18
C ILE A 87 4.46 3.18 -5.96
N TRP A 88 4.24 1.97 -5.44
CA TRP A 88 5.01 1.46 -4.33
C TRP A 88 6.52 1.41 -4.64
N LEU A 89 6.90 0.75 -5.73
CA LEU A 89 8.29 0.47 -6.06
C LEU A 89 9.07 1.72 -6.50
N GLN A 90 8.39 2.70 -7.08
CA GLN A 90 9.01 3.92 -7.62
C GLN A 90 9.01 5.06 -6.61
N ASP A 91 7.93 5.23 -5.85
CA ASP A 91 7.63 6.51 -5.21
C ASP A 91 7.49 6.41 -3.68
N LEU A 92 6.97 5.30 -3.14
CA LEU A 92 6.61 5.22 -1.72
C LEU A 92 7.56 4.40 -0.84
N ARG A 93 8.36 3.50 -1.37
CA ARG A 93 9.22 2.65 -0.51
C ARG A 93 10.50 3.36 -0.05
N TYR A 94 11.04 2.92 1.09
CA TYR A 94 12.43 3.20 1.42
C TYR A 94 13.38 2.33 0.59
N GLN A 95 14.59 2.86 0.34
CA GLN A 95 15.57 2.23 -0.53
C GLN A 95 16.31 1.05 0.11
N TYR A 96 16.41 1.03 1.45
CA TYR A 96 17.19 0.00 2.14
C TYR A 96 16.51 -1.37 2.06
N PHE A 97 15.23 -1.45 2.46
CA PHE A 97 14.48 -2.69 2.40
C PHE A 97 12.99 -2.44 2.14
N GLU A 98 12.39 -3.33 1.38
CA GLU A 98 10.95 -3.39 1.15
C GLU A 98 10.50 -4.83 0.91
N ALA A 99 9.26 -5.11 1.29
CA ALA A 99 8.51 -6.25 0.82
C ALA A 99 7.05 -5.84 0.65
N HIS A 100 6.37 -6.45 -0.29
CA HIS A 100 4.97 -6.17 -0.56
C HIS A 100 4.22 -7.41 -1.05
N MET A 101 2.91 -7.38 -0.85
CA MET A 101 1.99 -8.41 -1.31
C MET A 101 0.78 -7.72 -1.94
N ILE A 102 0.38 -8.20 -3.13
CA ILE A 102 -0.83 -7.74 -3.80
C ILE A 102 -1.83 -8.88 -3.85
N THR A 103 -3.02 -8.65 -3.31
CA THR A 103 -4.16 -9.55 -3.41
C THR A 103 -5.24 -8.90 -4.25
N SER A 104 -5.62 -9.55 -5.35
CA SER A 104 -6.71 -9.10 -6.22
C SER A 104 -7.92 -10.02 -6.07
N GLY A 105 -9.12 -9.45 -6.01
CA GLY A 105 -10.38 -10.19 -6.00
C GLY A 105 -11.46 -9.47 -6.80
N GLU A 106 -12.65 -10.04 -6.86
CA GLU A 106 -13.78 -9.46 -7.62
C GLU A 106 -14.21 -8.07 -7.15
N ARG A 107 -13.91 -7.73 -5.89
CA ARG A 107 -14.34 -6.48 -5.23
C ARG A 107 -13.28 -5.39 -5.21
N GLY A 108 -12.06 -5.68 -5.68
CA GLY A 108 -10.97 -4.73 -5.60
C GLY A 108 -9.60 -5.38 -5.43
N VAL A 109 -8.64 -4.54 -5.08
CA VAL A 109 -7.25 -4.90 -4.89
C VAL A 109 -6.77 -4.39 -3.54
N ARG A 110 -5.97 -5.21 -2.86
CA ARG A 110 -5.27 -4.84 -1.64
C ARG A 110 -3.77 -4.96 -1.88
N LEU A 111 -3.04 -3.91 -1.50
CA LEU A 111 -1.59 -3.90 -1.39
C LEU A 111 -1.25 -3.83 0.10
N ASP A 112 -0.50 -4.81 0.60
CA ASP A 112 0.10 -4.81 1.92
C ASP A 112 1.61 -4.59 1.78
N VAL A 113 2.20 -3.71 2.58
CA VAL A 113 3.62 -3.37 2.49
C VAL A 113 4.31 -3.30 3.83
N VAL A 114 5.62 -3.53 3.79
CA VAL A 114 6.56 -3.20 4.85
C VAL A 114 7.84 -2.65 4.22
N THR A 115 8.37 -1.57 4.78
CA THR A 115 9.65 -0.98 4.34
C THR A 115 10.44 -0.48 5.53
N GLN A 116 11.77 -0.45 5.40
CA GLN A 116 12.68 -0.09 6.47
C GLN A 116 13.75 0.87 5.90
N ILE A 117 14.05 1.93 6.64
CA ILE A 117 14.89 3.04 6.14
C ILE A 117 16.40 2.70 6.18
N ALA A 118 16.83 1.94 7.18
CA ALA A 118 18.20 1.52 7.42
C ALA A 118 18.21 0.27 8.34
N PRO A 119 19.34 -0.45 8.47
CA PRO A 119 19.44 -1.57 9.42
C PRO A 119 19.10 -1.11 10.84
N ASP A 120 18.28 -1.88 11.55
CA ASP A 120 17.86 -1.66 12.95
C ASP A 120 17.18 -0.31 13.25
N ASP A 121 16.73 0.40 12.20
CA ASP A 121 16.15 1.75 12.29
C ASP A 121 14.61 1.70 12.13
N PHE A 122 13.97 2.78 11.65
CA PHE A 122 12.52 2.83 11.52
C PHE A 122 11.98 1.96 10.38
N TYR A 123 10.81 1.35 10.62
CA TYR A 123 9.99 0.71 9.61
C TYR A 123 8.63 1.39 9.45
N VAL A 124 8.05 1.26 8.25
CA VAL A 124 6.65 1.60 7.98
C VAL A 124 5.94 0.36 7.46
N THR A 125 4.76 0.09 8.02
CA THR A 125 3.78 -0.86 7.50
C THR A 125 2.59 -0.09 6.94
N ALA A 126 2.03 -0.55 5.83
CA ALA A 126 0.83 0.07 5.29
C ALA A 126 -0.06 -0.93 4.56
N ALA A 127 -1.33 -0.56 4.47
CA ALA A 127 -2.31 -1.23 3.62
C ALA A 127 -3.02 -0.22 2.72
N VAL A 128 -3.02 -0.50 1.42
CA VAL A 128 -3.83 0.24 0.43
C VAL A 128 -4.93 -0.69 -0.06
N VAL A 129 -6.18 -0.29 0.13
CA VAL A 129 -7.35 -1.00 -0.37
C VAL A 129 -8.00 -0.14 -1.46
N VAL A 130 -8.12 -0.69 -2.66
CA VAL A 130 -8.83 -0.06 -3.77
C VAL A 130 -10.07 -0.88 -4.09
N GLU A 131 -11.25 -0.29 -3.88
CA GLU A 131 -12.52 -0.95 -4.15
C GLU A 131 -12.99 -0.68 -5.57
N THR A 132 -13.59 -1.71 -6.20
CA THR A 132 -14.36 -1.51 -7.43
C THR A 132 -15.61 -0.71 -7.11
N ALA A 133 -15.96 0.28 -7.95
CA ALA A 133 -17.16 1.09 -7.76
C ALA A 133 -18.38 0.22 -7.40
N ARG A 134 -19.12 0.63 -6.37
CA ARG A 134 -20.40 0.00 -6.03
C ARG A 134 -21.27 0.06 -7.31
N PRO A 135 -21.89 -1.04 -7.76
CA PRO A 135 -22.76 -1.00 -8.92
C PRO A 135 -23.76 0.13 -8.70
N ALA A 136 -23.82 1.07 -9.64
CA ALA A 136 -24.76 2.17 -9.59
C ALA A 136 -26.14 1.57 -9.34
N THR A 137 -26.74 1.87 -8.19
CA THR A 137 -28.10 1.43 -7.88
C THR A 137 -28.95 1.94 -9.04
N GLY A 138 -29.41 1.01 -9.89
CA GLY A 138 -30.12 1.33 -11.11
C GLY A 138 -31.23 2.32 -10.78
N GLY A 139 -31.22 3.46 -11.46
CA GLY A 139 -32.29 4.43 -11.36
C GLY A 139 -33.60 3.69 -11.58
N ALA A 140 -34.43 3.65 -10.55
CA ALA A 140 -35.82 3.27 -10.67
C ALA A 140 -36.46 4.33 -11.58
N THR A 141 -36.57 4.00 -12.87
CA THR A 141 -37.36 4.75 -13.82
C THR A 141 -38.83 4.60 -13.45
N GLY A 142 -39.47 5.73 -13.15
CA GLY A 142 -40.84 6.10 -13.54
C GLY A 142 -41.98 5.18 -13.12
#